data_AF-A0A3S4JC96-F1
#
_entry.id   AF-A0A3S4JC96-F1
#
_cell.length_a   1.000
_cell.length_b   1.000
_cell.length_c   1.000
_cell.angle_alpha   90.00
_cell.angle_beta   90.00
_cell.angle_gamma   90.00
#
_symmetry.space_group_name_H-M   'P 1'
#
loop_
_entity.id
_entity.type
_entity.pdbx_description
1 polymer ?
#
loop_
_entity_poly.entity_id
_entity_poly.type
_entity_poly.pdbx_seq_one_letter_code
_entity_poly.pdbx_strand_id
1 'polypeptide(L)' 'MSQNVYQFIDLQRVDPPKKPLKIRKIEFVEIYEPFSEGQAKAQADRCLSCGNPYCEWKCPVHNYIPNWLKLANEGRIF' A
#
# COMPACT_ATOMS: atom_id res chain seq x y z
N MET A 1 -7.38 -16.75 13.61
CA MET A 1 -8.19 -16.61 12.38
C MET A 1 -7.24 -16.77 11.21
N SER A 2 -7.54 -17.63 10.24
CA SER A 2 -6.73 -17.77 9.02
C SER A 2 -6.82 -16.49 8.20
N GLN A 3 -5.68 -15.95 7.78
CA GLN A 3 -5.60 -14.73 6.98
C GLN A 3 -6.20 -14.99 5.57
N ASN A 4 -6.99 -14.05 5.03
CA ASN A 4 -7.55 -14.19 3.69
C ASN A 4 -6.49 -13.91 2.62
N VAL A 5 -5.77 -14.95 2.20
CA VAL A 5 -4.70 -14.84 1.19
C VAL A 5 -5.24 -14.40 -0.19
N TYR A 6 -6.54 -14.52 -0.44
CA TYR A 6 -7.18 -14.17 -1.71
C TYR A 6 -7.72 -12.74 -1.77
N GLN A 7 -7.47 -11.92 -0.74
CA GLN A 7 -7.95 -10.53 -0.68
C GLN A 7 -7.61 -9.71 -1.95
N PHE A 8 -6.47 -9.99 -2.59
CA PHE A 8 -6.04 -9.31 -3.81
C PHE A 8 -6.94 -9.56 -5.05
N ILE A 9 -7.77 -10.61 -5.01
CA ILE A 9 -8.75 -10.95 -6.06
C ILE A 9 -9.97 -10.04 -5.91
N ASP A 10 -10.50 -9.96 -4.69
CA ASP A 10 -11.75 -9.24 -4.40
C ASP A 10 -11.53 -7.73 -4.27
N LEU A 11 -10.40 -7.32 -3.70
CA LEU A 11 -10.06 -5.92 -3.49
C LEU A 11 -9.14 -5.46 -4.62
N GLN A 12 -9.56 -4.44 -5.38
CA GLN A 12 -8.76 -3.86 -6.46
C GLN A 12 -7.70 -2.87 -5.96
N ARG A 13 -6.68 -2.63 -6.78
CA ARG A 13 -5.61 -1.71 -6.42
C ARG A 13 -6.18 -0.31 -6.53
N VAL A 14 -6.01 0.48 -5.48
CA VAL A 14 -6.46 1.87 -5.44
C VAL A 14 -5.28 2.72 -5.02
N ASP A 15 -4.92 3.69 -5.85
CA ASP A 15 -3.92 4.69 -5.51
C ASP A 15 -4.54 5.76 -4.59
N PRO A 16 -3.73 6.52 -3.84
CA PRO A 16 -4.25 7.57 -2.97
C PRO A 16 -5.02 8.65 -3.76
N PRO A 17 -5.93 9.39 -3.10
CA PRO A 17 -6.61 10.52 -3.73
C PRO A 17 -5.60 11.50 -4.32
N LYS A 18 -5.96 12.08 -5.46
CA LYS A 18 -5.08 12.97 -6.22
C LYS A 18 -5.77 14.29 -6.49
N LYS A 19 -5.05 15.39 -6.30
CA LYS A 19 -5.57 16.73 -6.59
C LYS A 19 -6.01 16.85 -8.07
N PRO A 20 -7.16 17.52 -8.35
CA PRO A 20 -7.63 17.73 -9.72
C PRO A 20 -6.60 18.45 -10.60
N LEU A 21 -6.60 18.15 -11.90
CA LEU A 21 -5.64 18.73 -12.87
C LEU A 21 -5.62 20.27 -12.84
N LYS A 22 -6.77 20.91 -12.65
CA LYS A 22 -6.89 22.36 -12.62
C LYS A 22 -6.02 22.99 -11.54
N ILE A 23 -5.92 22.34 -10.37
CA ILE A 23 -5.10 22.80 -9.24
C ILE A 23 -3.61 22.53 -9.50
N ARG A 24 -3.28 21.32 -9.99
CA ARG A 24 -1.89 20.91 -10.25
C ARG A 24 -1.15 21.76 -11.28
N LYS A 25 -1.86 22.59 -12.06
CA LYS A 25 -1.28 23.51 -13.03
C LYS A 25 -0.83 24.85 -12.44
N ILE A 26 -1.38 25.23 -11.29
CA ILE A 26 -1.25 26.59 -10.74
C ILE A 26 -0.67 26.61 -9.33
N GLU A 27 -0.70 25.50 -8.61
CA GLU A 27 -0.10 25.35 -7.29
C GLU A 27 1.12 24.44 -7.34
N PHE A 28 2.21 24.86 -6.68
CA PHE A 28 3.45 24.08 -6.57
C PHE A 28 3.52 23.35 -5.22
N VAL A 29 2.62 22.38 -5.05
CA VAL A 29 2.45 21.58 -3.83
C VAL A 29 2.34 20.09 -4.16
N GLU A 30 2.48 19.22 -3.15
CA GLU A 30 2.28 17.77 -3.32
C GLU A 30 0.89 17.45 -3.88
N ILE A 31 0.84 16.50 -4.81
CA ILE A 31 -0.36 16.22 -5.61
C ILE A 31 -1.14 15.00 -5.13
N TYR A 32 -0.47 14.08 -4.45
CA TYR A 32 -1.10 12.93 -3.82
C TYR A 32 -1.43 13.24 -2.37
N GLU A 33 -2.62 12.83 -1.94
CA GLU A 33 -2.98 12.85 -0.53
C GLU A 33 -2.49 11.55 0.13
N PRO A 34 -2.20 11.56 1.44
CA PRO A 34 -1.92 10.33 2.17
C PRO A 34 -3.11 9.36 2.09
N PHE A 35 -2.84 8.06 2.17
CA PHE A 35 -3.91 7.10 2.44
C PHE A 35 -4.50 7.35 3.83
N SER A 36 -5.82 7.22 3.95
CA SER A 36 -6.43 6.99 5.27
C SER A 36 -5.98 5.64 5.85
N GLU A 37 -6.03 5.48 7.17
CA GLU A 37 -5.68 4.22 7.84
C GLU A 37 -6.44 3.02 7.27
N GLY A 38 -7.75 3.18 7.02
CA GLY A 38 -8.58 2.14 6.43
C GLY A 38 -8.14 1.75 5.01
N GLN A 39 -7.78 2.73 4.18
CA GLN A 39 -7.25 2.47 2.84
C GLN A 39 -5.88 1.80 2.90
N ALA A 40 -4.99 2.28 3.77
CA ALA A 40 -3.65 1.73 3.90
C ALA A 40 -3.69 0.26 4.38
N LYS A 41 -4.53 -0.02 5.39
CA LYS A 41 -4.81 -1.40 5.85
C LYS A 41 -5.33 -2.27 4.72
N ALA A 42 -6.36 -1.81 4.00
CA ALA A 42 -6.96 -2.56 2.90
C ALA A 42 -5.99 -2.83 1.74
N GLN A 43 -5.15 -1.86 1.36
CA GLN A 43 -4.15 -2.04 0.30
C GLN A 43 -3.00 -2.94 0.77
N ALA A 44 -2.60 -2.89 2.04
CA ALA A 44 -1.56 -3.75 2.60
C ALA A 44 -2.00 -5.22 2.71
N ASP A 45 -3.29 -5.48 2.98
CA ASP A 45 -3.89 -6.82 3.05
C ASP A 45 -3.86 -7.57 1.71
N ARG A 46 -3.62 -6.88 0.58
CA ARG A 46 -3.41 -7.50 -0.73
C ARG A 46 -2.08 -8.27 -0.83
N CYS A 47 -1.16 -8.13 0.12
CA CYS A 47 0.12 -8.81 0.09
C CYS A 47 -0.04 -10.32 0.33
N LEU A 48 0.47 -11.13 -0.59
CA LEU A 48 0.41 -12.61 -0.51
C LEU A 48 1.33 -13.22 0.55
N SER A 49 2.23 -12.44 1.15
CA SER A 49 3.33 -12.96 1.98
C SER A 49 4.10 -14.10 1.28
N CYS A 50 4.47 -13.89 0.01
CA CYS A 50 5.17 -14.87 -0.81
C CYS A 50 6.41 -15.43 -0.09
N GLY A 51 6.62 -16.75 -0.16
CA GLY A 51 7.80 -17.38 0.45
C GLY A 51 9.14 -16.89 -0.14
N ASN A 52 9.16 -16.53 -1.42
CA ASN A 52 10.26 -15.80 -2.05
C ASN A 52 9.78 -14.39 -2.47
N PRO A 53 10.02 -13.35 -1.65
CA PRO A 53 9.52 -12.01 -1.90
C PRO A 53 10.33 -11.29 -2.97
N TYR A 54 9.94 -11.45 -4.24
CA TYR A 54 10.58 -10.74 -5.35
C TYR A 54 10.58 -9.22 -5.19
N CYS A 55 9.58 -8.64 -4.50
CA CYS A 55 9.52 -7.21 -4.23
C CYS A 55 10.72 -6.71 -3.38
N GLU A 56 11.12 -7.48 -2.36
CA GLU A 56 12.29 -7.18 -1.54
C GLU A 56 13.58 -7.38 -2.33
N TRP A 57 13.68 -8.47 -3.09
CA TRP A 57 14.90 -8.75 -3.86
C TRP A 57 15.12 -7.78 -5.03
N LYS A 58 14.05 -7.27 -5.64
CA LYS A 58 14.11 -6.26 -6.71
C LYS A 58 14.28 -4.83 -6.19
N CYS A 59 14.02 -4.59 -4.91
CA CYS A 59 14.32 -3.31 -4.28
C CYS A 59 15.84 -3.22 -4.06
N PRO A 60 16.55 -2.18 -4.58
CA PRO A 60 18.00 -2.07 -4.44
C PRO A 60 18.52 -2.01 -3.01
N VAL A 61 17.66 -1.63 -2.06
CA VAL A 61 17.98 -1.54 -0.63
C VAL A 61 17.42 -2.69 0.19
N HIS A 62 16.77 -3.66 -0.46
CA HIS A 62 16.22 -4.87 0.20
C HIS A 62 15.34 -4.57 1.40
N ASN A 63 14.47 -3.56 1.29
CA ASN A 63 13.49 -3.27 2.33
C ASN A 63 12.62 -4.51 2.59
N TYR A 64 12.36 -4.79 3.87
CA TYR A 64 11.47 -5.86 4.34
C TYR A 64 9.98 -5.57 4.03
N ILE A 65 9.66 -5.40 2.75
CA ILE A 65 8.36 -4.96 2.24
C ILE A 65 7.21 -5.82 2.79
N PRO A 66 7.27 -7.17 2.76
CA PRO A 66 6.17 -8.00 3.29
C PRO A 66 5.94 -7.79 4.79
N ASN A 67 7.00 -7.57 5.57
CA ASN A 67 6.93 -7.38 7.01
C ASN A 67 6.24 -6.05 7.36
N TRP A 68 6.62 -4.96 6.69
CA TRP A 68 6.00 -3.66 6.89
C TRP A 68 4.53 -3.66 6.47
N LEU A 69 4.20 -4.29 5.34
CA LEU A 69 2.81 -4.44 4.89
C LEU A 69 1.98 -5.26 5.88
N LYS A 70 2.54 -6.31 6.47
CA LYS A 70 1.87 -7.07 7.53
C LYS A 70 1.55 -6.20 8.74
N LEU A 71 2.52 -5.41 9.22
CA LEU A 71 2.31 -4.51 10.36
C LEU A 71 1.29 -3.40 10.06
N ALA A 72 1.29 -2.87 8.83
CA ALA A 72 0.27 -1.94 8.35
C ALA A 72 -1.13 -2.55 8.42
N ASN A 73 -1.29 -3.77 7.90
CA ASN A 73 -2.55 -4.49 7.93
C ASN A 73 -3.04 -4.78 9.37
N GLU A 74 -2.11 -5.12 10.27
CA GLU A 74 -2.38 -5.33 11.69
C GLU A 74 -2.71 -4.03 12.45
N GLY A 75 -2.52 -2.85 11.83
CA GLY A 75 -2.75 -1.55 12.47
C GLY A 75 -1.68 -1.20 13.51
N ARG A 76 -0.44 -1.64 13.30
CA ARG A 76 0.67 -1.52 14.27
C ARG A 76 1.70 -0.43 13.92
N ILE A 77 1.42 0.37 12.90
CA ILE A 77 2.32 1.44 12.41
C ILE A 77 1.56 2.75 12.09
N PHE A 78 0.30 2.84 12.46
CA PHE A 78 -0.51 4.05 12.41
C PHE A 78 -0.72 4.55 13.84
#